data_AF-A0A7W1WH57-F1
#
_entry.id   AF-A0A7W1WH57-F1
#
_cell.length_a   1.000
_cell.length_b   1.000
_cell.length_c   1.000
_cell.angle_alpha   90.00
_cell.angle_beta   90.00
_cell.angle_gamma   90.00
#
_symmetry.space_group_name_H-M   'P 1'
#
loop_
_entity.id
_entity.type
_entity.pdbx_description
1 polymer ?
#
loop_
_entity_poly.entity_id
_entity_poly.type
_entity_poly.pdbx_seq_one_letter_code
_entity_poly.pdbx_strand_id
1 'polypeptide(L)' 'MFIFRLFRLAILMMFAFVAGVFFERGHQMDLCEKSGGIWLRVGICGEK' A
#
# COMPACT_ATOMS: atom_id res chain seq x y z
N MET A 1 -20.29 -1.80 27.18
CA MET A 1 -18.83 -1.90 26.94
C MET A 1 -18.47 -2.97 25.89
N PHE A 2 -19.22 -3.08 24.78
CA PHE A 2 -18.88 -3.96 23.63
C PHE A 2 -18.62 -3.14 22.37
N ILE A 3 -19.40 -2.08 22.15
CA ILE A 3 -19.27 -1.15 21.02
C ILE A 3 -17.86 -0.55 20.90
N PHE A 4 -17.22 -0.16 22.02
CA PHE A 4 -15.88 0.44 22.02
C PHE A 4 -14.79 -0.53 21.53
N ARG A 5 -14.93 -1.84 21.80
CA ARG A 5 -13.98 -2.86 21.30
C ARG A 5 -14.12 -3.06 19.80
N LEU A 6 -15.36 -3.13 19.30
CA LEU A 6 -15.63 -3.31 17.86
C LEU A 6 -15.19 -2.09 17.05
N PHE A 7 -15.50 -0.90 17.52
CA PHE A 7 -15.09 0.35 16.86
C PHE A 7 -13.56 0.49 16.78
N ARG A 8 -12.85 0.20 17.89
CA ARG A 8 -11.39 0.20 17.91
C ARG A 8 -10.80 -0.82 16.93
N LEU A 9 -11.38 -2.02 16.85
CA LEU A 9 -10.91 -3.05 15.94
C LEU A 9 -11.09 -2.64 14.47
N ALA A 10 -12.25 -2.10 14.11
CA ALA A 10 -12.52 -1.62 12.76
C ALA A 10 -11.51 -0.52 12.34
N ILE A 11 -11.24 0.44 13.24
CA ILE A 11 -10.27 1.52 12.98
C ILE A 11 -8.86 0.97 12.78
N LEU A 12 -8.40 0.09 13.68
CA LEU A 12 -7.06 -0.49 13.58
C LEU A 12 -6.90 -1.32 12.31
N MET A 13 -7.93 -2.08 11.92
CA MET A 13 -7.94 -2.84 10.67
C MET A 13 -7.86 -1.93 9.45
N MET A 14 -8.58 -0.80 9.46
CA MET A 14 -8.53 0.19 8.38
C MET A 14 -7.11 0.77 8.22
N PHE A 15 -6.45 1.15 9.32
CA PHE A 15 -5.08 1.64 9.27
C PHE A 15 -4.09 0.59 8.80
N ALA A 16 -4.20 -0.66 9.29
CA ALA A 16 -3.34 -1.76 8.85
C ALA A 16 -3.50 -2.04 7.35
N PHE A 17 -4.74 -2.01 6.85
CA PHE A 17 -5.03 -2.18 5.43
C PHE A 17 -4.37 -1.10 4.57
N VAL A 18 -4.56 0.18 4.94
CA VAL A 18 -3.99 1.31 4.20
C VAL A 18 -2.46 1.25 4.21
N ALA A 19 -1.85 0.98 5.36
CA ALA A 19 -0.41 0.83 5.48
C ALA A 19 0.13 -0.30 4.59
N GLY A 20 -0.57 -1.43 4.54
CA GLY A 20 -0.22 -2.56 3.66
C GLY A 20 -0.28 -2.19 2.18
N VAL A 21 -1.32 -1.47 1.74
CA VAL A 21 -1.44 -1.02 0.35
C VAL A 21 -0.26 -0.10 -0.03
N PHE A 22 0.10 0.85 0.83
CA PHE A 22 1.24 1.73 0.56
C PHE A 22 2.57 0.97 0.55
N PHE A 23 2.75 0.01 1.45
CA PHE A 23 3.94 -0.83 1.50
C PHE A 23 4.12 -1.63 0.20
N GLU A 24 3.07 -2.32 -0.24
CA GLU A 24 3.09 -3.09 -1.49
C GLU A 24 3.36 -2.20 -2.70
N ARG A 25 2.75 -1.01 -2.75
CA ARG A 25 2.98 -0.05 -3.84
C ARG A 25 4.42 0.46 -3.86
N GLY A 26 4.99 0.80 -2.71
CA GLY A 26 6.39 1.23 -2.60
C GLY A 26 7.34 0.13 -3.09
N HIS A 27 7.12 -1.11 -2.66
CA HIS A 27 7.92 -2.25 -3.08
C HIS A 27 7.89 -2.47 -4.61
N GLN A 28 6.72 -2.28 -5.24
CA GLN A 28 6.59 -2.36 -6.70
C GLN A 28 7.34 -1.22 -7.41
N MET A 29 7.40 -0.02 -6.83
CA MET A 29 8.19 1.09 -7.39
C MET A 29 9.69 0.78 -7.34
N ASP A 30 10.18 0.31 -6.18
CA ASP A 30 11.57 -0.10 -5.99
C ASP A 30 11.97 -1.22 -6.96
N LEU A 31 11.12 -2.23 -7.13
CA LEU A 31 11.35 -3.31 -8.09
C LEU A 31 11.38 -2.80 -9.54
N CYS A 32 10.48 -1.87 -9.89
CA CYS A 32 10.45 -1.27 -11.21
C CYS A 32 11.75 -0.53 -11.53
N GLU A 33 12.20 0.33 -10.61
CA GLU A 33 13.44 1.09 -10.77
C GLU A 33 14.66 0.15 -10.85
N LYS A 34 14.69 -0.89 -10.02
CA LYS A 34 15.77 -1.89 -10.02
C LYS A 34 15.80 -2.75 -11.29
N SER A 35 14.65 -2.99 -11.92
CA SER A 35 14.56 -3.67 -13.22
C SER A 35 14.95 -2.78 -14.41
N GLY A 36 15.24 -1.49 -14.18
CA GLY A 36 15.58 -0.52 -15.22
C GLY A 36 14.37 0.16 -15.87
N GLY A 37 13.16 -0.15 -15.39
CA GLY A 37 11.92 0.49 -15.81
C GLY A 37 11.70 1.86 -15.16
N ILE A 38 10.65 2.54 -15.60
CA ILE A 38 10.17 3.80 -15.00
C ILE A 38 8.80 3.59 -14.36
N TRP A 39 8.63 4.12 -13.16
CA TRP A 39 7.33 4.14 -12.51
C TRP A 39 6.45 5.21 -13.16
N LEU A 40 5.46 4.77 -13.96
CA LEU A 40 4.57 5.69 -14.67
C LEU A 40 3.55 6.28 -13.70
N ARG A 41 3.14 7.54 -13.91
CA ARG A 41 2.13 8.23 -13.07
C ARG A 41 0.78 7.52 -13.01
N VAL A 42 0.51 6.60 -13.93
CA VAL A 42 -0.65 5.71 -13.94
C VAL A 42 -0.57 4.58 -12.90
N GLY A 43 0.51 4.50 -12.12
CA GLY A 43 0.65 3.54 -11.01
C GLY A 43 1.02 2.13 -11.47
N ILE A 44 1.68 2.02 -12.63
CA ILE A 44 2.19 0.79 -13.22
C ILE A 44 3.67 0.96 -13.58
N CYS A 45 4.41 -0.14 -13.56
CA CYS A 45 5.77 -0.18 -14.08
C CYS A 45 5.75 -0.30 -15.61
N GLY A 46 6.57 0.49 -16.30
CA GLY A 46 6.77 0.41 -17.75
C GLY A 46 8.25 0.49 -18.12
N GLU A 47 8.59 0.07 -19.35
CA GLU A 47 9.92 0.28 -19.91
C GLU A 47 10.17 1.78 -20.20
N LYS A 48 11.44 2.18 -20.19
CA LYS A 48 11.87 3.53 -20.57
C LYS A 48 11.60 3.83 -22.05
#